data_AF-A0A950DQI5-F1
#
_entry.id   AF-A0A950DQI5-F1
#
_cell.length_a   1.000
_cell.length_b   1.000
_cell.length_c   1.000
_cell.angle_alpha   90.00
_cell.angle_beta   90.00
_cell.angle_gamma   90.00
#
_symmetry.space_group_name_H-M   'P 1'
#
loop_
_entity.id
_entity.type
_entity.pdbx_description
1 polymer ?
#
loop_
_entity_poly.entity_id
_entity_poly.type
_entity_poly.pdbx_seq_one_letter_code
_entity_poly.pdbx_strand_id
1 'polypeptide(L)'
;MTESQANHTELAAEWIRRPLADLGGAAPQDAAADAQGRKKLEDLFIELAGHHVRLSGLGLPAVDPRELRRALGMETAAAHQPRAARAVRMGPVKRSALLDELGTALTGGDVDSVAFFNVQTGAIEHFMHNLGDQETARIAQAQANADMRKVTPVTTDVRYAIMSDFIGLVEDITVAGRLRSAISGKGAFRRFREAVDEDDGLRRRWLAYRTKRHYLLALDWLHRMGHAPSQYGLNPQDYDWTPPSEDEEHAQAPQAAPAQTTQEEPQAPPAAQSPAGSNGETHEASQDAPETTEPEPQATG
;
A
#
# COMPACT_ATOMS: atom_id res chain seq x y z
N MET A 1 -35.16 -5.72 -20.69
CA MET A 1 -34.17 -5.48 -19.62
C MET A 1 -34.57 -6.08 -18.26
N THR A 2 -35.83 -6.49 -18.05
CA THR A 2 -36.33 -7.03 -16.77
C THR A 2 -36.13 -8.55 -16.60
N GLU A 3 -36.22 -9.36 -17.65
CA GLU A 3 -36.08 -10.83 -17.55
C GLU A 3 -34.67 -11.29 -17.18
N SER A 4 -33.63 -10.62 -17.68
CA SER A 4 -32.23 -10.99 -17.37
C SER A 4 -31.91 -10.78 -15.88
N GLN A 5 -32.32 -9.64 -15.29
CA GLN A 5 -32.10 -9.38 -13.86
C GLN A 5 -32.88 -10.33 -12.94
N ALA A 6 -34.10 -10.72 -13.34
CA ALA A 6 -34.87 -11.73 -12.61
C ALA A 6 -34.15 -13.09 -12.60
N ASN A 7 -33.62 -13.52 -13.74
CA ASN A 7 -32.86 -14.78 -13.85
C ASN A 7 -31.59 -14.80 -12.98
N HIS A 8 -30.86 -13.67 -12.90
CA HIS A 8 -29.67 -13.57 -12.03
C HIS A 8 -30.03 -13.69 -10.55
N THR A 9 -31.14 -13.05 -10.14
CA THR A 9 -31.62 -13.08 -8.76
C THR A 9 -32.07 -14.49 -8.35
N GLU A 10 -32.76 -15.20 -9.24
CA GLU A 10 -33.19 -16.59 -9.01
C GLU A 10 -32.00 -17.56 -8.94
N LEU A 11 -31.03 -17.44 -9.84
CA LEU A 11 -29.80 -18.24 -9.81
C LEU A 11 -28.99 -18.02 -8.52
N ALA A 12 -28.89 -16.78 -8.05
CA ALA A 12 -28.23 -16.47 -6.79
C ALA A 12 -28.97 -17.11 -5.60
N ALA A 13 -30.30 -17.01 -5.56
CA ALA A 13 -31.12 -17.59 -4.51
C ALA A 13 -31.06 -19.13 -4.51
N GLU A 14 -30.99 -19.77 -5.67
CA GLU A 14 -30.81 -21.22 -5.80
C GLU A 14 -29.43 -21.65 -5.30
N TRP A 15 -28.38 -20.94 -5.72
CA TRP A 15 -27.00 -21.25 -5.34
C TRP A 15 -26.80 -21.20 -3.83
N ILE A 16 -27.36 -20.19 -3.16
CA ILE A 16 -27.23 -19.99 -1.70
C ILE A 16 -27.83 -21.13 -0.88
N ARG A 17 -28.87 -21.78 -1.39
CA ARG A 17 -29.60 -22.86 -0.69
C ARG A 17 -29.08 -24.25 -1.05
N ARG A 18 -28.30 -24.38 -2.13
CA ARG A 18 -27.86 -25.68 -2.64
C ARG A 18 -26.59 -26.17 -1.90
N PRO A 19 -26.56 -27.42 -1.41
CA PRO A 19 -25.37 -28.02 -0.84
C PRO A 19 -24.19 -28.01 -1.82
N LEU A 20 -23.02 -27.56 -1.36
CA LEU A 20 -21.79 -27.56 -2.15
C LEU A 20 -20.79 -28.57 -1.61
N ALA A 21 -20.14 -29.31 -2.50
CA ALA A 21 -19.12 -30.30 -2.15
C ALA A 21 -17.92 -29.65 -1.44
N ASP A 22 -17.51 -28.47 -1.89
CA ASP A 22 -16.39 -27.70 -1.33
C ASP A 22 -16.63 -27.23 0.11
N LEU A 23 -17.92 -27.13 0.50
CA LEU A 23 -18.35 -26.82 1.87
C LEU A 23 -18.63 -28.09 2.70
N GLY A 24 -18.23 -29.27 2.22
CA GLY A 24 -18.48 -30.54 2.91
C GLY A 24 -19.95 -30.95 2.89
N GLY A 25 -20.71 -30.52 1.89
CA GLY A 25 -22.14 -30.80 1.77
C GLY A 25 -23.05 -29.83 2.53
N ALA A 26 -22.50 -28.78 3.15
CA ALA A 26 -23.30 -27.68 3.69
C ALA A 26 -23.78 -26.75 2.58
N ALA A 27 -24.96 -26.13 2.78
CA ALA A 27 -25.40 -25.04 1.92
C ALA A 27 -24.64 -23.74 2.29
N PRO A 28 -24.37 -22.85 1.33
CA PRO A 28 -23.70 -21.57 1.57
C PRO A 28 -24.32 -20.72 2.69
N GLN A 29 -25.65 -20.69 2.79
CA GLN A 29 -26.35 -19.98 3.87
C GLN A 29 -26.04 -20.52 5.27
N ASP A 30 -25.83 -21.83 5.40
CA ASP A 30 -25.56 -22.46 6.68
C ASP A 30 -24.08 -22.33 7.04
N ALA A 31 -23.19 -22.49 6.05
CA ALA A 31 -21.75 -22.30 6.20
C ALA A 31 -21.37 -20.84 6.52
N ALA A 32 -22.21 -19.87 6.18
CA ALA A 32 -22.00 -18.47 6.55
C ALA A 32 -22.13 -18.21 8.07
N ALA A 33 -22.73 -19.14 8.83
CA ALA A 33 -22.92 -18.97 10.27
C ALA A 33 -21.59 -19.06 11.06
N ASP A 34 -20.66 -19.92 10.64
CA ASP A 34 -19.40 -20.19 11.35
C ASP A 34 -18.15 -19.63 10.64
N ALA A 35 -17.07 -19.41 11.40
CA ALA A 35 -15.87 -18.75 10.88
C ALA A 35 -15.11 -19.59 9.83
N GLN A 36 -15.18 -20.92 9.92
CA GLN A 36 -14.48 -21.80 8.99
C GLN A 36 -15.24 -21.90 7.66
N GLY A 37 -16.57 -21.98 7.71
CA GLY A 37 -17.45 -21.92 6.54
C GLY A 37 -17.35 -20.59 5.82
N ARG A 38 -17.34 -19.45 6.55
CA ARG A 38 -17.09 -18.12 5.95
C ARG A 38 -15.76 -18.05 5.20
N LYS A 39 -14.68 -18.61 5.75
CA LYS A 39 -13.38 -18.62 5.08
C LYS A 39 -13.42 -19.40 3.76
N LYS A 40 -14.01 -20.60 3.77
CA LYS A 40 -14.18 -21.40 2.55
C LYS A 40 -15.06 -20.72 1.51
N LEU A 41 -16.10 -20.03 1.95
CA LEU A 41 -16.96 -19.22 1.08
C LEU A 41 -16.20 -18.06 0.45
N GLU A 42 -15.30 -17.39 1.19
CA GLU A 42 -14.44 -16.35 0.62
C GLU A 42 -13.48 -16.90 -0.45
N ASP A 43 -12.85 -18.06 -0.21
CA ASP A 43 -12.02 -18.72 -1.20
C ASP A 43 -12.82 -19.06 -2.48
N LEU A 44 -14.04 -19.61 -2.31
CA LEU A 44 -14.95 -19.89 -3.43
C LEU A 44 -15.38 -18.62 -4.19
N PHE A 45 -15.63 -17.52 -3.48
CA PHE A 45 -16.02 -16.27 -4.14
C PHE A 45 -14.88 -15.65 -4.93
N ILE A 46 -13.62 -15.85 -4.53
CA ILE A 46 -12.45 -15.42 -5.31
C ILE A 46 -12.40 -16.18 -6.64
N GLU A 47 -12.64 -17.49 -6.61
CA GLU A 47 -12.73 -18.31 -7.81
C GLU A 47 -13.93 -17.89 -8.69
N LEU A 48 -15.12 -17.75 -8.08
CA LEU A 48 -16.35 -17.37 -8.77
C LEU A 48 -16.25 -15.97 -9.40
N ALA A 49 -15.51 -15.03 -8.79
CA ALA A 49 -15.26 -13.71 -9.37
C ALA A 49 -14.51 -13.79 -10.71
N GLY A 50 -13.56 -14.73 -10.84
CA GLY A 50 -12.91 -15.00 -12.12
C GLY A 50 -13.87 -15.53 -13.19
N HIS A 51 -14.81 -16.39 -12.80
CA HIS A 51 -15.83 -16.93 -13.70
C HIS A 51 -16.90 -15.89 -14.08
N HIS A 52 -17.33 -15.05 -13.14
CA HIS A 52 -18.35 -14.02 -13.35
C HIS A 52 -17.91 -13.02 -14.42
N VAL A 53 -16.67 -12.51 -14.33
CA VAL A 53 -16.12 -11.59 -15.33
C VAL A 53 -16.06 -12.26 -16.72
N ARG A 54 -15.61 -13.52 -16.77
CA ARG A 54 -15.50 -14.29 -18.03
C ARG A 54 -16.86 -14.50 -18.71
N LEU A 55 -17.86 -14.95 -17.96
CA LEU A 55 -19.20 -15.25 -18.49
C LEU A 55 -19.96 -13.97 -18.86
N SER A 56 -19.84 -12.91 -18.05
CA SER A 56 -20.46 -11.61 -18.34
C SER A 56 -19.89 -10.98 -19.62
N GLY A 57 -18.57 -11.11 -19.86
CA GLY A 57 -17.94 -10.67 -21.11
C GLY A 57 -18.39 -11.44 -22.35
N LEU A 58 -18.92 -12.65 -22.18
CA LEU A 58 -19.48 -13.48 -23.24
C LEU A 58 -21.02 -13.34 -23.37
N GLY A 59 -21.64 -12.45 -22.58
CA GLY A 59 -23.10 -12.30 -22.53
C GLY A 59 -23.84 -13.51 -21.95
N LEU A 60 -23.13 -14.38 -21.24
CA LEU A 60 -23.69 -15.58 -20.61
C LEU A 60 -24.15 -15.27 -19.18
N PRO A 61 -25.19 -15.96 -18.69
CA PRO A 61 -25.67 -15.80 -17.32
C PRO A 61 -24.56 -16.18 -16.33
N ALA A 62 -24.28 -15.28 -15.39
CA ALA A 62 -23.25 -15.41 -14.38
C ALA A 62 -23.76 -14.85 -13.04
N VAL A 63 -23.39 -15.49 -11.93
CA VAL A 63 -23.77 -15.03 -10.60
C VAL A 63 -22.70 -14.06 -10.09
N ASP A 64 -23.09 -12.86 -9.66
CA ASP A 64 -22.15 -11.88 -9.09
C ASP A 64 -21.76 -12.30 -7.65
N PRO A 65 -20.48 -12.55 -7.36
CA PRO A 65 -20.02 -12.87 -6.00
C PRO A 65 -20.30 -11.76 -4.97
N ARG A 66 -20.55 -10.52 -5.40
CA ARG A 66 -20.95 -9.42 -4.50
C ARG A 66 -22.39 -9.57 -4.04
N GLU A 67 -23.29 -9.95 -4.96
CA GLU A 67 -24.68 -10.22 -4.63
C GLU A 67 -24.81 -11.42 -3.68
N LEU A 68 -24.00 -12.46 -3.89
CA LEU A 68 -23.93 -13.62 -2.98
C LEU A 68 -23.47 -13.22 -1.57
N ARG A 69 -22.41 -12.41 -1.45
CA ARG A 69 -21.94 -11.93 -0.14
C ARG A 69 -23.01 -11.12 0.58
N ARG A 70 -23.72 -10.24 -0.14
CA ARG A 70 -24.82 -9.44 0.41
C ARG A 70 -25.98 -10.32 0.89
N ALA A 71 -26.40 -11.29 0.08
CA ALA A 71 -27.49 -12.18 0.43
C ALA A 71 -27.16 -13.12 1.61
N LEU A 72 -25.88 -13.42 1.84
CA LEU A 72 -25.40 -14.22 2.96
C LEU A 72 -25.09 -13.39 4.23
N GLY A 73 -25.27 -12.07 4.20
CA GLY A 73 -24.87 -11.19 5.31
C GLY A 73 -23.37 -11.21 5.59
N MET A 74 -22.56 -11.63 4.60
CA MET A 74 -21.10 -11.72 4.66
C MET A 74 -20.44 -10.46 4.11
N GLU A 75 -21.16 -9.34 4.10
CA GLU A 75 -20.57 -8.05 3.79
C GLU A 75 -19.52 -7.75 4.86
N THR A 76 -18.26 -7.98 4.53
CA THR A 76 -17.12 -7.48 5.28
C THR A 76 -17.36 -6.00 5.54
N ALA A 77 -17.38 -5.60 6.81
CA ALA A 77 -17.22 -4.21 7.17
C ALA A 77 -15.94 -3.70 6.49
N ALA A 78 -16.11 -2.97 5.40
CA ALA A 78 -15.06 -2.35 4.61
C ALA A 78 -13.93 -3.27 4.06
N ALA A 79 -14.24 -4.45 3.49
CA ALA A 79 -13.34 -4.91 2.42
C ALA A 79 -13.59 -4.01 1.22
N HIS A 80 -12.54 -3.37 0.73
CA HIS A 80 -12.51 -2.55 -0.47
C HIS A 80 -13.52 -3.05 -1.51
N GLN A 81 -14.66 -2.34 -1.63
CA GLN A 81 -15.18 -2.12 -2.97
C GLN A 81 -13.96 -1.71 -3.80
N PRO A 82 -13.74 -2.21 -5.03
CA PRO A 82 -12.91 -1.47 -5.96
C PRO A 82 -13.64 -0.16 -6.16
N ARG A 83 -13.29 0.80 -5.30
CA ARG A 83 -13.77 2.15 -5.22
C ARG A 83 -13.55 2.66 -6.61
N ALA A 84 -14.62 2.72 -7.42
CA ALA A 84 -14.60 2.84 -8.88
C ALA A 84 -13.26 3.42 -9.29
N ALA A 85 -12.29 2.54 -9.55
CA ALA A 85 -10.90 2.96 -9.64
C ALA A 85 -10.93 3.90 -10.81
N ARG A 86 -10.84 5.24 -10.57
CA ARG A 86 -11.08 6.29 -11.58
C ARG A 86 -10.56 5.76 -12.89
N ALA A 87 -11.45 5.34 -13.79
CA ALA A 87 -11.12 4.33 -14.79
C ALA A 87 -9.87 4.79 -15.52
N VAL A 88 -8.73 4.17 -15.19
CA VAL A 88 -7.45 4.66 -15.66
C VAL A 88 -7.40 4.26 -17.12
N ARG A 89 -7.75 5.20 -18.00
CA ARG A 89 -7.70 4.94 -19.44
C ARG A 89 -6.27 4.57 -19.81
N MET A 90 -6.09 3.35 -20.30
CA MET A 90 -4.79 2.89 -20.78
C MET A 90 -4.40 3.69 -22.02
N GLY A 91 -3.14 4.14 -22.08
CA GLY A 91 -2.65 4.95 -23.18
C GLY A 91 -1.41 5.76 -22.82
N PRO A 92 -0.79 6.43 -23.80
CA PRO A 92 0.34 7.33 -23.55
C PRO A 92 -0.12 8.52 -22.70
N VAL A 93 0.66 8.84 -21.67
CA VAL A 93 0.44 10.00 -20.79
C VAL A 93 1.49 11.06 -21.12
N LYS A 94 1.07 12.33 -21.17
CA LYS A 94 1.99 13.46 -21.34
C LYS A 94 3.01 13.47 -20.21
N ARG A 95 4.31 13.40 -20.53
CA ARG A 95 5.37 13.35 -19.51
C ARG A 95 5.48 14.69 -18.78
N SER A 96 5.73 14.64 -17.48
CA SER A 96 6.00 15.81 -16.64
C SER A 96 7.08 15.44 -15.63
N ALA A 97 8.18 16.19 -15.62
CA ALA A 97 9.31 15.94 -14.71
C ALA A 97 8.86 16.03 -13.25
N LEU A 98 8.07 17.04 -12.90
CA LEU A 98 7.49 17.19 -11.57
C LEU A 98 6.64 15.97 -11.19
N LEU A 99 5.72 15.53 -12.04
CA LEU A 99 4.85 14.39 -11.70
C LEU A 99 5.61 13.06 -11.69
N ASP A 100 6.67 12.92 -12.50
CA ASP A 100 7.57 11.76 -12.48
C ASP A 100 8.29 11.66 -11.13
N GLU A 101 8.88 12.76 -10.69
CA GLU A 101 9.64 12.83 -9.45
C GLU A 101 8.73 12.73 -8.23
N LEU A 102 7.65 13.52 -8.18
CA LEU A 102 6.68 13.51 -7.08
C LEU A 102 5.99 12.16 -6.95
N GLY A 103 5.56 11.58 -8.07
CA GLY A 103 4.90 10.29 -8.09
C GLY A 103 5.83 9.16 -7.63
N THR A 104 7.13 9.26 -7.93
CA THR A 104 8.14 8.31 -7.44
C THR A 104 8.37 8.48 -5.93
N ALA A 105 8.55 9.71 -5.46
CA ALA A 105 8.71 10.00 -4.03
C ALA A 105 7.51 9.52 -3.22
N LEU A 106 6.28 9.73 -3.71
CA LEU A 106 5.04 9.28 -3.06
C LEU A 106 4.88 7.76 -3.04
N THR A 107 5.40 7.02 -4.02
CA THR A 107 5.17 5.56 -4.08
C THR A 107 6.31 4.74 -3.48
N GLY A 108 7.16 5.39 -2.69
CA GLY A 108 8.34 4.79 -2.09
C GLY A 108 9.51 4.90 -3.05
N GLY A 109 10.24 6.01 -2.94
CA GLY A 109 11.58 6.17 -3.50
C GLY A 109 12.60 5.28 -2.78
N ASP A 110 13.88 5.64 -2.84
CA ASP A 110 14.94 4.88 -2.16
C ASP A 110 14.65 4.75 -0.65
N VAL A 111 14.88 3.54 -0.11
CA VAL A 111 14.53 3.13 1.27
C VAL A 111 15.15 4.07 2.32
N ASP A 112 16.31 4.63 2.01
CA ASP A 112 17.05 5.52 2.90
C ASP A 112 16.90 7.00 2.54
N SER A 113 15.96 7.36 1.66
CA SER A 113 15.77 8.73 1.21
C SER A 113 14.54 9.39 1.83
N VAL A 114 14.63 10.69 2.07
CA VAL A 114 13.52 11.55 2.45
C VAL A 114 13.40 12.64 1.38
N ALA A 115 12.19 12.87 0.87
CA ALA A 115 11.94 13.89 -0.14
C ALA A 115 11.17 15.08 0.45
N PHE A 116 11.54 16.28 0.03
CA PHE A 116 10.83 17.53 0.33
C PHE A 116 10.45 18.23 -0.97
N PHE A 117 9.22 18.73 -1.03
CA PHE A 117 8.69 19.51 -2.13
C PHE A 117 8.75 20.99 -1.79
N ASN A 118 9.36 21.80 -2.67
CA ASN A 118 9.40 23.25 -2.54
C ASN A 118 8.14 23.85 -3.19
N VAL A 119 7.29 24.48 -2.39
CA VAL A 119 6.00 25.00 -2.87
C VAL A 119 6.11 26.19 -3.83
N GLN A 120 7.21 26.95 -3.75
CA GLN A 120 7.45 28.13 -4.58
C GLN A 120 7.97 27.75 -5.97
N THR A 121 8.91 26.81 -6.02
CA THR A 121 9.59 26.43 -7.26
C THR A 121 8.97 25.22 -7.93
N GLY A 122 8.25 24.39 -7.19
CA GLY A 122 7.79 23.08 -7.64
C GLY A 122 8.90 22.04 -7.74
N ALA A 123 10.09 22.29 -7.18
CA ALA A 123 11.20 21.33 -7.16
C ALA A 123 11.04 20.30 -6.04
N ILE A 124 11.65 19.12 -6.21
CA ILE A 124 11.74 18.09 -5.17
C ILE A 124 13.21 17.90 -4.80
N GLU A 125 13.48 17.91 -3.51
CA GLU A 125 14.81 17.74 -2.94
C GLU A 125 14.86 16.42 -2.18
N HIS A 126 15.81 15.57 -2.56
CA HIS A 126 16.04 14.27 -1.96
C HIS A 126 17.25 14.33 -1.02
N PHE A 127 17.06 13.82 0.19
CA PHE A 127 18.09 13.74 1.22
C PHE A 127 18.28 12.28 1.63
N MET A 128 19.51 11.84 1.82
CA MET A 128 19.82 10.46 2.19
C MET A 128 20.06 10.34 3.70
N HIS A 129 19.16 9.68 4.43
CA HIS A 129 19.21 9.61 5.89
C HIS A 129 20.49 8.95 6.46
N ASN A 130 21.21 8.17 5.64
CA ASN A 130 22.39 7.42 6.03
C ASN A 130 23.74 8.11 5.78
N LEU A 131 23.76 9.38 5.33
CA LEU A 131 25.00 10.13 5.04
C LEU A 131 25.61 10.87 6.25
N GLY A 132 25.14 10.60 7.47
CA GLY A 132 25.71 11.12 8.72
C GLY A 132 25.17 12.48 9.16
N ASP A 133 25.87 13.12 10.10
CA ASP A 133 25.37 14.30 10.84
C ASP A 133 25.10 15.52 9.94
N GLN A 134 25.89 15.71 8.87
CA GLN A 134 25.70 16.83 7.94
C GLN A 134 24.36 16.73 7.20
N GLU A 135 24.00 15.53 6.75
CA GLU A 135 22.76 15.31 6.02
C GLU A 135 21.56 15.36 6.97
N THR A 136 21.73 14.90 8.20
CA THR A 136 20.75 15.07 9.28
C THR A 136 20.45 16.55 9.54
N ALA A 137 21.49 17.40 9.59
CA ALA A 137 21.33 18.85 9.75
C ALA A 137 20.59 19.48 8.56
N ARG A 138 20.85 19.05 7.32
CA ARG A 138 20.11 19.52 6.14
C ARG A 138 18.65 19.10 6.15
N ILE A 139 18.35 17.87 6.56
CA ILE A 139 16.96 17.40 6.73
C ILE A 139 16.26 18.27 7.78
N ALA A 140 16.91 18.57 8.91
CA ALA A 140 16.33 19.44 9.93
C ALA A 140 16.11 20.87 9.42
N GLN A 141 17.03 21.41 8.61
CA GLN A 141 16.87 22.71 7.97
C GLN A 141 15.70 22.73 6.98
N ALA A 142 15.56 21.69 6.15
CA ALA A 142 14.44 21.54 5.23
C ALA A 142 13.11 21.43 5.98
N GLN A 143 13.07 20.72 7.11
CA GLN A 143 11.88 20.63 7.97
C GLN A 143 11.49 21.97 8.60
N ALA A 144 12.46 22.81 8.94
CA ALA A 144 12.22 24.14 9.51
C ALA A 144 11.80 25.19 8.47
N ASN A 145 11.98 24.90 7.17
CA ASN A 145 11.65 25.83 6.10
C ASN A 145 10.14 25.81 5.78
N ALA A 146 9.50 26.98 5.88
CA ALA A 146 8.06 27.15 5.63
C ALA A 146 7.65 26.88 4.18
N ASP A 147 8.57 26.98 3.21
CA ASP A 147 8.32 26.70 1.80
C ASP A 147 8.51 25.22 1.44
N MET A 148 9.04 24.41 2.36
CA MET A 148 9.27 22.99 2.14
C MET A 148 8.12 22.16 2.72
N ARG A 149 7.69 21.14 1.97
CA ARG A 149 6.70 20.16 2.41
C ARG A 149 7.31 18.77 2.32
N LYS A 150 7.41 18.09 3.45
CA LYS A 150 7.88 16.70 3.47
C LYS A 150 6.92 15.82 2.67
N VAL A 151 7.44 15.09 1.70
CA VAL A 151 6.68 14.10 0.92
C VAL A 151 6.63 12.82 1.73
N THR A 152 5.46 12.50 2.26
CA THR A 152 5.23 11.22 2.96
C THR A 152 4.82 10.17 1.94
N PRO A 153 5.58 9.07 1.80
CA PRO A 153 5.20 7.99 0.91
C PRO A 153 3.85 7.38 1.30
N VAL A 154 3.08 6.97 0.30
CA VAL A 154 1.83 6.24 0.49
C VAL A 154 2.09 4.90 1.17
N THR A 155 1.07 4.42 1.87
CA THR A 155 1.15 3.17 2.61
C THR A 155 1.39 1.98 1.67
N THR A 156 1.90 0.89 2.25
CA THR A 156 2.08 -0.38 1.54
C THR A 156 0.77 -0.86 0.91
N ASP A 157 -0.37 -0.62 1.55
CA ASP A 157 -1.69 -1.01 1.05
C ASP A 157 -2.06 -0.27 -0.24
N VAL A 158 -1.76 1.02 -0.34
CA VAL A 158 -1.98 1.80 -1.58
C VAL A 158 -1.10 1.26 -2.71
N ARG A 159 0.17 0.96 -2.42
CA ARG A 159 1.07 0.36 -3.43
C ARG A 159 0.62 -1.02 -3.86
N TYR A 160 0.07 -1.80 -2.94
CA TYR A 160 -0.53 -3.10 -3.22
C TYR A 160 -1.77 -2.96 -4.10
N ALA A 161 -2.66 -2.03 -3.78
CA ALA A 161 -3.85 -1.74 -4.56
C ALA A 161 -3.51 -1.39 -6.01
N ILE A 162 -2.45 -0.61 -6.25
CA ILE A 162 -1.98 -0.32 -7.62
C ILE A 162 -1.65 -1.60 -8.39
N MET A 163 -0.94 -2.56 -7.77
CA MET A 163 -0.64 -3.85 -8.41
C MET A 163 -1.91 -4.68 -8.65
N SER A 164 -2.79 -4.75 -7.64
CA SER A 164 -4.06 -5.48 -7.73
C SER A 164 -4.98 -4.93 -8.83
N ASP A 165 -5.12 -3.62 -8.91
CA ASP A 165 -5.91 -2.93 -9.93
C ASP A 165 -5.37 -3.20 -11.33
N PHE A 166 -4.04 -3.15 -11.51
CA PHE A 166 -3.42 -3.49 -12.80
C PHE A 166 -3.75 -4.92 -13.22
N ILE A 167 -3.68 -5.89 -12.31
CA ILE A 167 -4.01 -7.29 -12.60
C ILE A 167 -5.47 -7.42 -13.04
N GLY A 168 -6.38 -6.62 -12.48
CA GLY A 168 -7.77 -6.54 -12.92
C GLY A 168 -7.96 -6.04 -14.36
N LEU A 169 -6.99 -5.31 -14.91
CA LEU A 169 -6.98 -4.82 -16.29
C LEU A 169 -6.32 -5.79 -17.28
N VAL A 170 -5.69 -6.87 -16.81
CA VAL A 170 -5.05 -7.86 -17.68
C VAL A 170 -6.11 -8.82 -18.23
N GLU A 171 -6.34 -8.77 -19.55
CA GLU A 171 -7.32 -9.60 -20.25
C GLU A 171 -6.92 -11.09 -20.30
N ASP A 172 -5.63 -11.38 -20.45
CA ASP A 172 -5.13 -12.76 -20.47
C ASP A 172 -5.23 -13.37 -19.07
N ILE A 173 -6.11 -14.36 -18.93
CA ILE A 173 -6.42 -14.98 -17.65
C ILE A 173 -5.25 -15.77 -17.06
N THR A 174 -4.39 -16.34 -17.90
CA THR A 174 -3.21 -17.09 -17.47
C THR A 174 -2.20 -16.13 -16.86
N VAL A 175 -1.95 -15.02 -17.57
CA VAL A 175 -1.06 -13.95 -17.08
C VAL A 175 -1.63 -13.31 -15.82
N ALA A 176 -2.92 -12.98 -15.79
CA ALA A 176 -3.58 -12.42 -14.63
C ALA A 176 -3.50 -13.36 -13.42
N GLY A 177 -3.78 -14.65 -13.60
CA GLY A 177 -3.66 -15.67 -12.56
C GLY A 177 -2.25 -15.78 -11.98
N ARG A 178 -1.23 -15.78 -12.84
CA ARG A 178 0.19 -15.76 -12.43
C ARG A 178 0.50 -14.53 -11.58
N LEU A 179 0.06 -13.34 -12.00
CA LEU A 179 0.29 -12.10 -11.27
C LEU A 179 -0.45 -12.06 -9.93
N ARG A 180 -1.68 -12.61 -9.83
CA ARG A 180 -2.40 -12.75 -8.55
C ARG A 180 -1.61 -13.59 -7.56
N SER A 181 -1.11 -14.74 -8.00
CA SER A 181 -0.25 -15.59 -7.16
C SER A 181 1.04 -14.88 -6.76
N ALA A 182 1.61 -14.05 -7.66
CA ALA A 182 2.83 -13.30 -7.40
C ALA A 182 2.66 -12.22 -6.31
N ILE A 183 1.47 -11.65 -6.13
CA ILE A 183 1.21 -10.64 -5.11
C ILE A 183 0.80 -11.20 -3.74
N SER A 184 0.65 -12.52 -3.58
CA SER A 184 0.21 -13.11 -2.30
C SER A 184 1.37 -13.30 -1.31
N GLY A 185 1.31 -12.69 -0.12
CA GLY A 185 2.26 -12.93 0.97
C GLY A 185 3.58 -12.13 0.91
N LYS A 186 4.58 -12.54 1.71
CA LYS A 186 5.86 -11.82 1.83
C LYS A 186 6.59 -11.73 0.47
N GLY A 187 7.18 -10.57 0.18
CA GLY A 187 7.92 -10.35 -1.06
C GLY A 187 7.07 -10.19 -2.32
N ALA A 188 5.77 -9.85 -2.16
CA ALA A 188 4.83 -9.61 -3.25
C ALA A 188 5.37 -8.63 -4.32
N PHE A 189 5.92 -7.49 -3.90
CA PHE A 189 6.45 -6.46 -4.83
C PHE A 189 7.56 -6.99 -5.75
N ARG A 190 8.49 -7.78 -5.19
CA ARG A 190 9.59 -8.37 -5.96
C ARG A 190 9.06 -9.39 -6.96
N ARG A 191 8.24 -10.34 -6.49
CA ARG A 191 7.68 -11.41 -7.35
C ARG A 191 6.76 -10.85 -8.44
N PHE A 192 5.97 -9.85 -8.12
CA PHE A 192 5.15 -9.16 -9.13
C PHE A 192 6.02 -8.52 -10.21
N ARG A 193 7.10 -7.83 -9.82
CA ARG A 193 8.04 -7.24 -10.79
C ARG A 193 8.69 -8.31 -11.67
N GLU A 194 9.18 -9.40 -11.07
CA GLU A 194 9.75 -10.53 -11.80
C GLU A 194 8.76 -11.11 -12.82
N ALA A 195 7.52 -11.38 -12.40
CA ALA A 195 6.49 -11.93 -13.28
C ALA A 195 6.03 -10.98 -14.40
N VAL A 196 6.19 -9.67 -14.20
CA VAL A 196 5.95 -8.64 -15.23
C VAL A 196 7.13 -8.54 -16.19
N ASP A 197 8.36 -8.67 -15.70
CA ASP A 197 9.59 -8.53 -16.50
C ASP A 197 9.82 -9.72 -17.44
N GLU A 198 9.17 -10.87 -17.19
CA GLU A 198 9.14 -12.04 -18.08
C GLU A 198 8.57 -11.75 -19.49
N ASP A 199 7.72 -10.73 -19.65
CA ASP A 199 7.13 -10.35 -20.93
C ASP A 199 7.27 -8.85 -21.20
N ASP A 200 7.96 -8.50 -22.29
CA ASP A 200 8.21 -7.11 -22.69
C ASP A 200 6.92 -6.31 -22.92
N GLY A 201 5.88 -6.95 -23.46
CA GLY A 201 4.58 -6.32 -23.71
C GLY A 201 3.87 -5.93 -22.41
N LEU A 202 3.82 -6.88 -21.47
CA LEU A 202 3.27 -6.72 -20.13
C LEU A 202 4.06 -5.68 -19.35
N ARG A 203 5.40 -5.71 -19.40
CA ARG A 203 6.26 -4.70 -18.76
C ARG A 203 5.95 -3.30 -19.26
N ARG A 204 5.81 -3.10 -20.59
CA ARG A 204 5.42 -1.79 -21.14
C ARG A 204 4.05 -1.34 -20.65
N ARG A 205 3.05 -2.23 -20.64
CA ARG A 205 1.71 -1.92 -20.12
C ARG A 205 1.73 -1.56 -18.64
N TRP A 206 2.48 -2.31 -17.83
CA TRP A 206 2.66 -2.04 -16.41
C TRP A 206 3.33 -0.68 -16.18
N LEU A 207 4.42 -0.36 -16.88
CA LEU A 207 5.11 0.92 -16.73
C LEU A 207 4.21 2.10 -17.11
N ALA A 208 3.43 1.99 -18.18
CA ALA A 208 2.47 3.02 -18.57
C ALA A 208 1.37 3.21 -17.51
N TYR A 209 0.77 2.11 -17.03
CA TYR A 209 -0.25 2.15 -15.98
C TYR A 209 0.30 2.75 -14.68
N ARG A 210 1.47 2.25 -14.22
CA ARG A 210 2.14 2.71 -13.01
C ARG A 210 2.43 4.21 -13.08
N THR A 211 2.98 4.69 -14.19
CA THR A 211 3.25 6.12 -14.41
C THR A 211 1.98 6.94 -14.26
N LYS A 212 0.87 6.50 -14.89
CA LYS A 212 -0.41 7.20 -14.78
C LYS A 212 -0.92 7.22 -13.33
N ARG A 213 -0.84 6.10 -12.61
CA ARG A 213 -1.22 6.03 -11.18
C ARG A 213 -0.36 6.96 -10.32
N HIS A 214 0.95 7.00 -10.56
CA HIS A 214 1.88 7.90 -9.87
C HIS A 214 1.49 9.37 -10.08
N TYR A 215 1.13 9.75 -11.31
CA TYR A 215 0.70 11.11 -11.62
C TYR A 215 -0.62 11.47 -10.93
N LEU A 216 -1.60 10.55 -10.92
CA LEU A 216 -2.86 10.77 -10.22
C LEU A 216 -2.65 10.95 -8.71
N LEU A 217 -1.75 10.17 -8.10
CA LEU A 217 -1.38 10.33 -6.69
C LEU A 217 -0.67 11.66 -6.43
N ALA A 218 0.24 12.07 -7.32
CA ALA A 218 0.94 13.35 -7.21
C ALA A 218 -0.03 14.53 -7.31
N LEU A 219 -0.98 14.50 -8.25
CA LEU A 219 -2.00 15.54 -8.38
C LEU A 219 -2.95 15.58 -7.18
N ASP A 220 -3.37 14.41 -6.67
CA ASP A 220 -4.17 14.30 -5.44
C ASP A 220 -3.44 14.89 -4.24
N TRP A 221 -2.15 14.58 -4.11
CA TRP A 221 -1.31 15.10 -3.03
C TRP A 221 -1.13 16.61 -3.10
N LEU A 222 -0.85 17.18 -4.29
CA LEU A 222 -0.80 18.63 -4.49
C LEU A 222 -2.13 19.29 -4.11
N HIS A 223 -3.25 18.70 -4.54
CA HIS A 223 -4.58 19.22 -4.23
C HIS A 223 -4.86 19.27 -2.72
N ARG A 224 -4.58 18.18 -1.99
CA ARG A 224 -4.77 18.10 -0.53
C ARG A 224 -3.94 19.13 0.24
N MET A 225 -2.82 19.57 -0.31
CA MET A 225 -2.01 20.64 0.27
C MET A 225 -2.51 22.05 -0.08
N GLY A 226 -3.62 22.17 -0.82
CA GLY A 226 -4.16 23.46 -1.28
C GLY A 226 -3.46 24.01 -2.53
N HIS A 227 -2.68 23.18 -3.23
CA HIS A 227 -1.92 23.60 -4.40
C HIS A 227 -2.63 23.20 -5.70
N ALA A 228 -3.12 24.20 -6.45
CA ALA A 228 -3.65 24.00 -7.80
C ALA A 228 -2.56 23.55 -8.80
N PRO A 229 -2.75 22.48 -9.59
CA PRO A 229 -1.75 21.99 -10.55
C PRO A 229 -1.29 23.06 -11.57
N SER A 230 -2.17 23.99 -11.93
CA SER A 230 -1.89 25.08 -12.87
C SER A 230 -0.73 25.99 -12.44
N GLN A 231 -0.47 26.13 -11.13
CA GLN A 231 0.64 26.93 -10.62
C GLN A 231 2.01 26.38 -11.03
N TYR A 232 2.08 25.07 -11.32
CA TYR A 232 3.29 24.37 -11.77
C TYR A 232 3.28 24.07 -13.27
N GLY A 233 2.44 24.77 -14.04
CA GLY A 233 2.30 24.56 -15.48
C GLY A 233 1.63 23.23 -15.85
N LEU A 234 0.93 22.59 -14.92
CA LEU A 234 0.21 21.34 -15.17
C LEU A 234 -1.25 21.64 -15.53
N ASN A 235 -1.73 20.99 -16.59
CA ASN A 235 -3.15 21.01 -16.94
C ASN A 235 -3.80 19.69 -16.46
N PRO A 236 -4.72 19.70 -15.49
CA PRO A 236 -5.41 18.51 -14.99
C PRO A 236 -6.01 17.60 -16.08
N GLN A 237 -6.53 18.20 -17.16
CA GLN A 237 -7.17 17.47 -18.25
C GLN A 237 -6.19 16.60 -19.04
N ASP A 238 -4.90 16.97 -19.08
CA ASP A 238 -3.86 16.18 -19.75
C ASP A 238 -3.63 14.81 -19.07
N TYR A 239 -4.15 14.64 -17.86
CA TYR A 239 -3.92 13.49 -16.99
C TYR A 239 -5.18 12.69 -16.65
N ASP A 240 -6.34 13.03 -17.25
CA ASP A 240 -7.66 12.51 -16.86
C ASP A 240 -7.93 12.66 -15.34
N TRP A 241 -7.38 13.70 -14.70
CA TRP A 241 -7.54 13.92 -13.27
C TRP A 241 -8.64 14.95 -13.00
N THR A 242 -9.56 14.60 -12.09
CA THR A 242 -10.52 15.52 -11.49
C THR A 242 -10.15 15.74 -10.02
N PRO A 243 -10.35 16.93 -9.44
CA PRO A 243 -10.21 17.10 -8.00
C PRO A 243 -11.24 16.22 -7.27
N PRO A 244 -10.87 15.53 -6.17
CA PRO A 244 -11.83 14.90 -5.28
C PRO A 244 -12.85 15.94 -4.78
N SER A 245 -14.10 15.54 -4.64
CA SER A 245 -15.12 16.40 -4.00
C SER A 245 -14.83 16.49 -2.50
N GLU A 246 -15.21 17.59 -1.84
CA GLU A 246 -15.07 17.74 -0.37
C GLU A 246 -15.73 16.56 0.39
N ASP A 247 -16.82 16.00 -0.13
CA ASP A 247 -17.49 14.82 0.42
C ASP A 247 -16.65 13.52 0.35
N GLU A 248 -15.76 13.40 -0.65
CA GLU A 248 -14.87 12.25 -0.80
C GLU A 248 -13.64 12.33 0.10
N GLU A 249 -13.23 13.56 0.45
CA GLU A 249 -12.07 13.87 1.27
C GLU A 249 -12.31 13.55 2.76
N HIS A 250 -13.51 13.86 3.26
CA HIS A 250 -13.95 13.50 4.62
C HIS A 250 -14.06 11.97 4.82
N ALA A 251 -14.32 11.20 3.76
CA ALA A 251 -14.37 9.74 3.80
C ALA A 251 -12.97 9.07 3.71
N GLN A 252 -11.91 9.84 3.42
CA GLN A 252 -10.54 9.35 3.25
C GLN A 252 -9.59 9.75 4.36
N ALA A 253 -10.00 10.65 5.26
CA ALA A 253 -9.22 10.94 6.46
C ALA A 253 -9.03 9.64 7.25
N PRO A 254 -7.79 9.23 7.59
CA PRO A 254 -7.60 8.14 8.52
C PRO A 254 -8.30 8.55 9.81
N GLN A 255 -9.36 7.85 10.19
CA GLN A 255 -9.91 7.95 11.52
C GLN A 255 -8.78 7.55 12.46
N ALA A 256 -8.13 8.55 13.06
CA ALA A 256 -7.22 8.34 14.15
C ALA A 256 -8.04 7.62 15.23
N ALA A 257 -7.77 6.33 15.40
CA ALA A 257 -8.28 5.58 16.53
C ALA A 257 -7.96 6.38 17.79
N PRO A 258 -8.92 6.64 18.69
CA PRO A 258 -8.64 7.37 19.91
C PRO A 258 -7.66 6.54 20.73
N ALA A 259 -6.46 7.10 20.94
CA ALA A 259 -5.45 6.54 21.80
C ALA A 259 -6.04 6.40 23.20
N GLN A 260 -6.34 5.17 23.61
CA GLN A 260 -6.65 4.87 25.01
C GLN A 260 -5.35 5.02 25.80
N THR A 261 -5.30 6.10 26.57
CA THR A 261 -4.27 6.35 27.58
C THR A 261 -4.52 5.39 28.74
N THR A 262 -3.79 4.28 28.79
CA THR A 262 -3.67 3.50 30.03
C THR A 262 -2.47 4.03 30.78
N GLN A 263 -2.74 4.89 31.77
CA GLN A 263 -1.79 5.19 32.84
C GLN A 263 -1.67 3.94 33.71
N GLU A 264 -0.49 3.34 33.76
CA GLU A 264 -0.16 2.31 34.74
C GLU A 264 1.08 2.79 35.52
N GLU A 265 0.80 3.40 36.67
CA GLU A 265 1.75 3.67 37.74
C GLU A 265 1.78 2.43 38.66
N PRO A 266 2.97 1.93 39.03
CA PRO A 266 3.07 1.15 40.27
C PRO A 266 4.10 1.75 41.23
N GLN A 267 3.54 2.35 42.26
CA GLN A 267 3.93 2.43 43.67
C GLN A 267 5.19 1.67 44.13
N ALA A 268 5.98 2.38 44.94
CA ALA A 268 7.13 1.90 45.72
C ALA A 268 6.74 0.89 46.82
N PRO A 269 7.64 -0.04 47.23
CA PRO A 269 7.46 -0.87 48.41
C PRO A 269 8.06 -0.23 49.68
N PRO A 270 7.49 -0.48 50.88
CA PRO A 270 8.05 0.00 52.13
C PRO A 270 9.10 -0.96 52.72
N ALA A 271 9.97 -0.40 53.54
CA ALA A 271 11.12 -1.01 54.17
C ALA A 271 10.80 -2.09 55.23
N ALA A 272 11.66 -3.11 55.33
CA ALA A 272 11.99 -3.77 56.60
C ALA A 272 13.34 -4.51 56.55
N GLN A 273 14.29 -3.98 57.36
CA GLN A 273 15.20 -4.69 58.27
C GLN A 273 16.39 -5.51 57.71
N SER A 274 17.59 -4.94 57.85
CA SER A 274 18.88 -5.61 58.13
C SER A 274 18.92 -6.13 59.60
N PRO A 275 19.87 -6.98 60.09
CA PRO A 275 21.30 -6.99 59.72
C PRO A 275 22.10 -8.32 59.79
N ALA A 276 23.38 -8.24 59.39
CA ALA A 276 24.60 -8.82 60.01
C ALA A 276 25.51 -9.72 59.12
N GLY A 277 26.82 -9.40 59.14
CA GLY A 277 27.97 -10.24 58.78
C GLY A 277 28.73 -9.78 57.52
N SER A 278 29.80 -8.98 57.60
CA SER A 278 31.24 -9.39 57.81
C SER A 278 31.82 -10.10 56.56
N ASN A 279 32.93 -9.75 55.90
CA ASN A 279 34.10 -8.88 56.12
C ASN A 279 34.93 -8.80 54.81
N GLY A 280 35.81 -7.79 54.70
CA GLY A 280 37.09 -7.82 53.94
C GLY A 280 37.06 -7.13 52.55
N GLU A 281 37.63 -5.93 52.34
CA GLU A 281 39.08 -5.61 52.14
C GLU A 281 39.66 -6.34 50.89
N THR A 282 40.39 -5.77 49.92
CA THR A 282 41.15 -4.51 49.76
C THR A 282 41.76 -4.44 48.33
N HIS A 283 42.02 -3.20 47.85
CA HIS A 283 43.19 -2.71 47.07
C HIS A 283 43.34 -2.90 45.54
N GLU A 284 43.45 -1.74 44.83
CA GLU A 284 44.61 -1.19 44.06
C GLU A 284 44.71 -1.70 42.61
N ALA A 285 44.77 -0.91 41.52
CA ALA A 285 45.42 0.36 41.13
C ALA A 285 46.46 0.09 40.00
N SER A 286 46.56 1.04 39.07
CA SER A 286 47.65 1.29 38.10
C SER A 286 47.68 0.43 36.82
N GLN A 287 47.42 1.02 35.63
CA GLN A 287 48.31 1.83 34.76
C GLN A 287 49.30 0.95 33.97
N ASP A 288 49.22 0.99 32.63
CA ASP A 288 50.29 1.51 31.74
C ASP A 288 49.88 1.38 30.25
N ALA A 289 49.97 2.48 29.51
CA ALA A 289 50.25 2.52 28.05
C ALA A 289 51.80 2.45 27.87
N PRO A 290 52.47 2.43 26.68
CA PRO A 290 52.17 3.24 25.49
C PRO A 290 52.55 2.66 24.09
N GLU A 291 51.99 3.31 23.06
CA GLU A 291 52.61 3.88 21.84
C GLU A 291 53.83 3.21 21.16
N THR A 292 53.72 2.89 19.85
CA THR A 292 54.84 3.06 18.88
C THR A 292 54.37 3.16 17.41
N THR A 293 54.29 4.40 16.91
CA THR A 293 54.93 5.00 15.72
C THR A 293 55.21 4.16 14.44
N GLU A 294 54.64 4.66 13.34
CA GLU A 294 54.96 4.51 11.90
C GLU A 294 56.44 4.87 11.56
N PRO A 295 57.01 4.49 10.39
CA PRO A 295 56.72 5.21 9.13
C PRO A 295 56.84 4.40 7.81
N GLU A 296 56.24 4.95 6.74
CA GLU A 296 56.52 4.75 5.29
C GLU A 296 58.03 4.98 4.93
N PRO A 297 58.58 4.69 3.70
CA PRO A 297 57.99 4.97 2.37
C PRO A 297 58.35 4.06 1.14
N GLN A 298 57.59 4.27 0.06
CA GLN A 298 57.93 4.29 -1.39
C GLN A 298 58.49 3.08 -2.20
N ALA A 299 57.75 2.79 -3.29
CA ALA A 299 58.12 2.51 -4.69
C ALA A 299 59.34 1.63 -5.05
N THR A 300 59.11 0.61 -5.90
CA THR A 300 59.77 0.33 -7.21
C THR A 300 59.35 -1.07 -7.69
N GLY A 301 58.91 -1.22 -8.95
CA GLY A 301 58.80 -2.51 -9.65
C GLY A 301 57.45 -2.78 -10.30
#